data_AF-U3GXD5-F1
#
_entry.id   AF-U3GXD5-F1
#
_cell.length_a   1.000
_cell.length_b   1.000
_cell.length_c   1.000
_cell.angle_alpha   90.00
_cell.angle_beta   90.00
_cell.angle_gamma   90.00
#
_symmetry.space_group_name_H-M   'P 1'
#
loop_
_entity.id
_entity.type
_entity.pdbx_description
1 polymer ?
#
loop_
_entity_poly.entity_id
_entity_poly.type
_entity_poly.pdbx_seq_one_letter_code
_entity_poly.pdbx_strand_id
1 'polypeptide(L)'
;MNFAVKSLISNLYNEFEYIREKLNEKDLIEFEKIWFKKEDGDYDNSLRLLSEYLYNYYQKRVILLIDEYDNPLIVANQNGYYKEEGSNKLL
;
A
#
# COMPACT_ATOMS: atom_id res chain seq x y z
N MET A 1 -10.35 -9.16 4.86
CA MET A 1 -10.72 -8.06 3.93
C MET A 1 -11.92 -8.44 3.07
N ASN A 2 -12.84 -7.50 2.79
CA ASN A 2 -14.03 -7.71 1.95
C ASN A 2 -13.65 -8.12 0.50
N PHE A 3 -14.40 -9.05 -0.11
CA PHE A 3 -14.19 -9.52 -1.49
C PHE A 3 -14.17 -8.40 -2.53
N ALA A 4 -15.02 -7.38 -2.36
CA ALA A 4 -15.05 -6.22 -3.23
C ALA A 4 -13.72 -5.45 -3.19
N VAL A 5 -13.16 -5.26 -1.99
CA VAL A 5 -11.88 -4.56 -1.80
C VAL A 5 -10.72 -5.36 -2.40
N LYS A 6 -10.68 -6.69 -2.18
CA LYS A 6 -9.69 -7.56 -2.84
C LYS A 6 -9.73 -7.43 -4.37
N SER A 7 -10.92 -7.28 -4.94
CA SER A 7 -11.08 -7.12 -6.39
C SER A 7 -10.59 -5.76 -6.89
N LEU A 8 -10.83 -4.69 -6.14
CA LEU A 8 -10.28 -3.36 -6.46
C LEU A 8 -8.75 -3.37 -6.42
N ILE A 9 -8.15 -3.98 -5.39
CA ILE A 9 -6.69 -4.11 -5.27
C ILE A 9 -6.09 -4.93 -6.42
N SER A 10 -6.69 -6.07 -6.76
CA SER A 10 -6.24 -6.91 -7.87
C SER A 10 -6.31 -6.18 -9.21
N ASN A 11 -7.39 -5.42 -9.47
CA ASN A 11 -7.50 -4.59 -10.67
C ASN A 11 -6.43 -3.50 -10.71
N LEU A 12 -6.15 -2.84 -9.58
CA LEU A 12 -5.06 -1.87 -9.48
C LEU A 12 -3.70 -2.51 -9.82
N TYR A 13 -3.41 -3.70 -9.28
CA TYR A 13 -2.19 -4.43 -9.64
C TYR A 13 -2.14 -4.77 -11.13
N ASN A 14 -3.28 -5.11 -11.74
CA ASN A 14 -3.37 -5.36 -13.18
C ASN A 14 -2.98 -4.13 -14.01
N GLU A 15 -3.36 -2.92 -13.59
CA GLU A 15 -2.97 -1.67 -14.27
C GLU A 15 -1.44 -1.47 -14.28
N PHE A 16 -0.71 -2.09 -13.34
CA PHE A 16 0.73 -1.99 -13.22
C PHE A 16 1.47 -3.30 -13.56
N GLU A 17 0.84 -4.25 -14.27
CA GLU A 17 1.48 -5.56 -14.55
C GLU A 17 2.85 -5.44 -15.25
N TYR A 18 3.05 -4.38 -16.02
CA TYR A 18 4.27 -4.13 -16.79
C TYR A 18 5.52 -3.96 -15.91
N ILE A 19 5.37 -3.63 -14.63
CA ILE A 19 6.52 -3.48 -13.72
C ILE A 19 7.12 -4.81 -13.30
N ARG A 20 6.40 -5.92 -13.50
CA ARG A 20 6.81 -7.28 -13.10
C ARG A 20 8.16 -7.70 -13.68
N GLU A 21 8.51 -7.21 -14.86
CA GLU A 21 9.80 -7.48 -15.52
C GLU A 21 11.03 -7.00 -14.73
N LYS A 22 10.83 -6.09 -13.77
CA LYS A 22 11.90 -5.52 -12.93
C LYS A 22 11.88 -6.02 -11.49
N LEU A 23 10.89 -6.83 -11.11
CA LEU A 23 10.80 -7.40 -9.77
C LEU A 23 11.79 -8.56 -9.61
N ASN A 24 12.33 -8.70 -8.41
CA ASN A 24 13.03 -9.93 -8.05
C ASN A 24 12.00 -11.07 -7.85
N GLU A 25 12.48 -12.31 -7.75
CA GLU A 25 11.63 -13.51 -7.67
C GLU A 25 10.64 -13.46 -6.48
N LYS A 26 11.10 -13.00 -5.31
CA LYS A 26 10.25 -12.91 -4.12
C LYS A 26 9.12 -11.89 -4.32
N ASP A 27 9.47 -10.69 -4.78
CA ASP A 27 8.50 -9.61 -4.99
C ASP A 27 7.51 -9.97 -6.10
N LEU A 28 7.95 -10.69 -7.13
CA LEU A 28 7.09 -11.21 -8.18
C LEU A 28 6.06 -12.21 -7.63
N ILE A 29 6.47 -13.14 -6.75
CA ILE A 29 5.56 -14.09 -6.11
C ILE A 29 4.50 -13.34 -5.29
N GLU A 30 4.90 -12.36 -4.48
CA GLU A 30 3.96 -11.58 -3.68
C GLU A 30 3.03 -10.71 -4.55
N PHE A 31 3.56 -10.13 -5.63
CA PHE A 31 2.74 -9.41 -6.61
C PHE A 31 1.67 -10.31 -7.23
N GLU A 32 2.06 -11.51 -7.68
CA GLU A 32 1.16 -12.47 -8.32
C GLU A 32 0.10 -13.00 -7.38
N LYS A 33 0.40 -13.20 -6.09
CA LYS A 33 -0.61 -13.59 -5.10
C LYS A 33 -1.75 -12.58 -5.03
N ILE A 34 -1.42 -11.28 -4.97
CA ILE A 34 -2.42 -10.21 -4.91
C ILE A 34 -3.13 -10.06 -6.26
N TRP A 35 -2.38 -10.08 -7.36
CA TRP A 35 -2.92 -9.92 -8.70
C TRP A 35 -3.89 -11.03 -9.09
N PHE A 36 -3.55 -12.30 -8.82
CA PHE A 36 -4.42 -13.47 -9.07
C PHE A 36 -5.47 -13.70 -7.98
N LYS A 37 -5.61 -12.77 -7.02
CA LYS A 37 -6.56 -12.87 -5.90
C LYS A 37 -6.43 -14.16 -5.09
N LYS A 38 -5.19 -14.61 -4.83
CA LYS A 38 -4.93 -15.79 -3.99
C LYS A 38 -5.39 -15.53 -2.55
N GLU A 39 -5.86 -16.57 -1.87
CA GLU A 39 -6.34 -16.49 -0.48
C GLU A 39 -5.25 -15.98 0.47
N ASP A 40 -4.00 -16.38 0.23
CA ASP A 40 -2.80 -16.08 1.01
C ASP A 40 -2.05 -14.80 0.58
N GLY A 41 -2.66 -13.96 -0.27
CA GLY A 41 -2.08 -12.66 -0.64
C GLY A 41 -2.12 -11.65 0.53
N ASP A 42 -1.06 -10.85 0.66
CA ASP A 42 -0.98 -9.80 1.68
C ASP A 42 -1.72 -8.52 1.23
N TYR A 43 -3.05 -8.57 1.26
CA TYR A 43 -3.89 -7.44 0.85
C TYR A 43 -3.79 -6.24 1.78
N ASP A 44 -3.52 -6.47 3.07
CA ASP A 44 -3.40 -5.40 4.06
C ASP A 44 -2.18 -4.52 3.76
N ASN A 45 -1.07 -5.10 3.27
CA ASN A 45 0.11 -4.36 2.82
C ASN A 45 0.15 -4.03 1.32
N SER A 46 -0.91 -4.36 0.56
CA SER A 46 -0.88 -4.27 -0.91
C SER A 46 -0.49 -2.90 -1.45
N LEU A 47 -1.07 -1.81 -0.92
CA LEU A 47 -0.74 -0.45 -1.39
C LEU A 47 0.70 -0.06 -1.05
N ARG A 48 1.22 -0.50 0.09
CA ARG A 48 2.63 -0.28 0.49
C ARG A 48 3.56 -1.02 -0.48
N LEU A 49 3.30 -2.31 -0.72
CA LEU A 49 4.09 -3.15 -1.63
C LEU A 49 4.07 -2.58 -3.05
N LEU A 50 2.90 -2.24 -3.58
CA LEU A 50 2.79 -1.64 -4.92
C LEU A 50 3.57 -0.31 -5.01
N SER A 51 3.52 0.52 -3.96
CA SER A 51 4.31 1.75 -3.92
C SER A 51 5.82 1.49 -3.92
N GLU A 52 6.29 0.47 -3.20
CA GLU A 52 7.70 0.04 -3.21
C GLU A 52 8.12 -0.46 -4.60
N TYR A 53 7.27 -1.25 -5.26
CA TYR A 53 7.51 -1.75 -6.62
C TYR A 53 7.59 -0.62 -7.64
N LEU A 54 6.68 0.36 -7.56
CA LEU A 54 6.69 1.54 -8.43
C LEU A 54 7.92 2.41 -8.18
N TYR A 55 8.32 2.60 -6.93
CA TYR A 55 9.56 3.29 -6.58
C TYR A 55 10.78 2.63 -7.23
N ASN A 56 10.88 1.30 -7.09
CA ASN A 56 11.98 0.51 -7.65
C ASN A 56 11.96 0.51 -9.18
N TYR A 57 10.79 0.50 -9.82
CA TYR A 57 10.68 0.55 -11.28
C TYR A 57 11.08 1.93 -11.84
N TYR A 58 10.51 3.00 -11.28
CA TYR A 58 10.71 4.36 -11.80
C TYR A 58 11.96 5.06 -11.29
N GLN A 59 12.59 4.55 -10.23
CA GLN A 59 13.72 5.19 -9.53
C GLN A 59 13.40 6.64 -9.11
N LYS A 60 12.12 6.89 -8.79
CA LYS A 60 11.57 8.18 -8.40
C LYS A 60 10.70 7.99 -7.17
N ARG A 61 10.68 9.00 -6.29
CA ARG A 61 9.78 9.02 -5.12
C ARG A 61 8.33 8.90 -5.59
N VAL A 62 7.62 7.91 -5.06
CA VAL A 62 6.19 7.72 -5.31
C VAL A 62 5.42 8.72 -4.46
N ILE A 63 4.52 9.47 -5.10
CA ILE A 63 3.60 10.37 -4.42
C ILE A 63 2.24 9.69 -4.46
N LEU A 64 1.70 9.35 -3.30
CA LEU A 64 0.33 8.89 -3.16
C LEU A 64 -0.56 10.10 -2.82
N LEU A 65 -1.51 10.42 -3.69
CA LEU A 65 -2.49 11.47 -3.46
C LEU A 65 -3.79 10.82 -3.01
N ILE A 66 -4.20 11.11 -1.78
CA ILE A 66 -5.46 10.64 -1.20
C ILE A 66 -6.31 11.88 -0.97
N ASP A 67 -7.46 11.94 -1.64
CA ASP A 67 -8.45 12.96 -1.36
C ASP A 67 -9.19 12.64 -0.04
N GLU A 68 -9.62 13.67 0.69
CA GLU A 68 -10.26 13.54 2.02
C GLU A 68 -9.43 12.73 3.04
N TYR A 69 -8.11 12.93 3.03
CA TYR A 69 -7.20 12.23 3.96
C TYR A 69 -7.40 12.62 5.43
N ASP A 70 -8.08 13.72 5.74
CA ASP A 70 -8.33 14.20 7.09
C ASP A 70 -9.24 13.25 7.89
N ASN A 71 -10.27 12.68 7.26
CA ASN A 71 -11.20 11.75 7.91
C ASN A 71 -10.49 10.49 8.48
N PRO A 72 -9.70 9.73 7.69
CA PRO A 72 -8.95 8.59 8.25
C PRO A 72 -7.92 9.01 9.30
N LEU A 73 -7.29 10.20 9.19
CA LEU A 73 -6.40 10.71 10.24
C LEU A 73 -7.14 10.98 11.56
N ILE A 74 -8.34 11.59 11.50
CA ILE A 74 -9.16 11.85 12.69
C ILE A 74 -9.54 10.54 13.37
N VAL A 75 -10.00 9.54 12.60
CA VAL A 75 -10.35 8.22 13.12
C VAL A 75 -9.12 7.51 13.71
N ALA A 76 -7.96 7.63 13.07
CA ALA A 76 -6.71 7.08 13.60
C ALA A 76 -6.31 7.72 14.93
N ASN A 77 -6.49 9.04 15.06
CA ASN A 77 -6.24 9.78 16.31
C ASN A 77 -7.19 9.36 17.43
N GLN A 78 -8.49 9.25 17.14
CA GLN A 78 -9.48 8.78 18.12
C GLN A 78 -9.18 7.36 18.62
N ASN A 79 -8.62 6.51 17.77
CA ASN A 79 -8.25 5.13 18.09
C ASN A 79 -6.82 4.99 18.65
N GLY A 80 -6.11 6.10 18.91
CA GLY A 80 -4.77 6.07 19.53
C GLY A 80 -3.66 5.52 18.62
N TYR A 81 -3.85 5.51 17.30
CA TYR A 81 -2.81 5.08 16.35
C TYR A 81 -1.66 6.09 16.23
N TYR A 82 -1.86 7.34 16.66
CA TYR A 82 -0.78 8.26 16.93
C TYR A 82 -0.36 8.11 18.38
N LYS A 83 0.88 7.69 18.61
CA LYS A 83 1.52 7.97 19.90
C LYS A 83 1.55 9.48 20.02
N GLU A 84 0.98 10.02 21.08
CA GLU A 84 1.23 11.42 21.45
C GLU A 84 2.74 11.62 21.38
N GLU A 85 3.20 12.52 20.51
CA GLU A 85 4.53 13.09 20.65
C GLU A 85 4.47 13.95 21.91
N GLY A 86 4.64 13.29 23.05
CA GLY A 86 4.72 13.93 24.34
C GLY A 86 5.80 15.00 24.28
N SER A 87 5.39 16.24 24.50
CA SER A 87 6.08 17.17 25.40
C SER A 87 7.62 17.12 25.34
N ASN A 88 8.18 17.48 24.17
CA ASN A 88 9.52 18.05 24.12
C ASN A 88 9.68 18.94 22.89
N LYS A 89 9.06 20.13 22.95
CA LYS A 89 9.45 21.26 22.12
C LYS A 89 9.83 22.41 23.06
N LEU A 90 11.10 22.39 23.44
CA LEU A 90 11.98 23.55 23.67
C LEU A 90 11.35 24.75 24.39
N LEU A 91 11.58 24.82 25.70
CA LEU A 91 12.00 26.07 26.36
C LEU A 91 13.52 26.02 26.53
#